data_AF-A0A3N5MJ25-F1
#
_entry.id   AF-A0A3N5MJ25-F1
#
_cell.length_a   1.000
_cell.length_b   1.000
_cell.length_c   1.000
_cell.angle_alpha   90.00
_cell.angle_beta   90.00
_cell.angle_gamma   90.00
#
_symmetry.space_group_name_H-M   'P 1'
#
loop_
_entity.id
_entity.type
_entity.pdbx_description
1 polymer ?
#
loop_
_entity_poly.entity_id
_entity_poly.type
_entity_poly.pdbx_seq_one_letter_code
_entity_poly.pdbx_strand_id
1 'polypeptide(L)'
;MTTQPHPICDYEGSDYQSSFWDSGGRAYEDQVEAIALRRLLQPGGDLLLEIGAGAGRNTPRYQGFNRIVLLDYSKTQLEQAQERLGRDERYVYVAANAYRLPFVEACSMPSP
;
A
#
# COMPACT_ATOMS: atom_id res chain seq x y z
N MET A 1 6.38 33.28 -4.69
CA MET A 1 5.53 32.43 -3.82
C MET A 1 6.35 31.20 -3.50
N THR A 2 6.73 30.99 -2.25
CA THR A 2 7.47 29.79 -1.83
C THR A 2 6.50 28.63 -1.80
N THR A 3 6.71 27.62 -2.65
CA THR A 3 5.94 26.37 -2.64
C THR A 3 6.23 25.67 -1.32
N GLN A 4 5.32 25.76 -0.36
CA GLN A 4 5.43 24.96 0.87
C GLN A 4 5.34 23.49 0.46
N PRO A 5 6.26 22.63 0.89
CA PRO A 5 6.18 21.20 0.61
C PRO A 5 4.86 20.66 1.16
N HIS A 6 4.15 19.85 0.37
CA HIS A 6 2.91 19.22 0.81
C HIS A 6 3.17 18.43 2.11
N PRO A 7 2.33 18.57 3.15
CA PRO A 7 2.53 17.87 4.40
C PRO A 7 2.50 16.35 4.17
N ILE A 8 3.45 15.65 4.78
CA ILE A 8 3.58 14.19 4.73
C ILE A 8 3.30 13.65 6.13
N CYS A 9 2.45 12.63 6.21
CA CYS A 9 2.26 11.86 7.43
C CYS A 9 3.32 10.76 7.44
N ASP A 10 4.45 11.04 8.07
CA ASP A 10 5.61 10.14 8.11
C ASP A 10 5.53 9.20 9.31
N TYR A 11 5.49 7.89 9.03
CA TYR A 11 5.44 6.82 10.02
C TYR A 11 6.79 6.13 10.23
N GLU A 12 7.89 6.73 9.77
CA GLU A 12 9.23 6.17 9.94
C GLU A 12 9.57 5.92 11.41
N GLY A 13 10.16 4.75 11.70
CA GLY A 13 10.50 4.31 13.05
C GLY A 13 9.30 4.01 13.96
N SER A 14 8.06 4.10 13.47
CA SER A 14 6.88 3.89 14.30
C SER A 14 6.50 2.40 14.45
N ASP A 15 5.87 2.10 15.57
CA ASP A 15 5.21 0.82 15.86
C ASP A 15 3.73 0.81 15.45
N TYR A 16 3.32 1.74 14.58
CA TYR A 16 1.91 2.05 14.31
C TYR A 16 1.06 0.82 13.99
N GLN A 17 1.58 -0.14 13.22
CA GLN A 17 0.86 -1.37 12.94
C GLN A 17 0.52 -2.15 14.22
N SER A 18 1.47 -2.35 15.13
CA SER A 18 1.23 -3.14 16.33
C SER A 18 0.43 -2.38 17.38
N SER A 19 0.73 -1.09 17.58
CA SER A 19 0.10 -0.27 18.61
C SER A 19 -1.33 0.16 18.23
N PHE A 20 -1.57 0.54 16.98
CA PHE A 20 -2.87 1.03 16.51
C PHE A 20 -3.77 -0.07 15.94
N TRP A 21 -3.24 -0.96 15.08
CA TRP A 21 -4.07 -1.98 14.43
C TRP A 21 -4.17 -3.27 15.23
N ASP A 22 -3.03 -3.85 15.62
CA ASP A 22 -3.03 -5.19 16.23
C ASP A 22 -3.53 -5.14 17.68
N SER A 23 -3.08 -4.15 18.46
CA SER A 23 -3.42 -3.99 19.89
C SER A 23 -4.51 -2.95 20.16
N GLY A 24 -4.89 -2.14 19.16
CA GLY A 24 -5.80 -1.00 19.35
C GLY A 24 -7.29 -1.35 19.33
N GLY A 25 -7.67 -2.63 19.30
CA GLY A 25 -9.07 -3.06 19.34
C GLY A 25 -9.88 -2.72 18.10
N ARG A 26 -9.25 -2.68 16.92
CA ARG A 26 -9.84 -2.19 15.65
C ARG A 26 -10.50 -3.27 14.79
N ALA A 27 -10.98 -4.34 15.43
CA ALA A 27 -11.56 -5.48 14.72
C ALA A 27 -12.81 -5.12 13.92
N TYR A 28 -13.57 -4.12 14.36
CA TYR A 28 -14.72 -3.62 13.61
C TYR A 28 -14.28 -2.90 12.32
N GLU A 29 -13.37 -1.94 12.43
CA GLU A 29 -12.88 -1.17 11.29
C GLU A 29 -12.16 -2.05 10.27
N ASP A 30 -11.35 -3.00 10.74
CA ASP A 30 -10.66 -3.96 9.88
C ASP A 30 -11.65 -4.80 9.05
N GLN A 31 -12.77 -5.23 9.65
CA GLN A 31 -13.81 -6.01 8.96
C GLN A 31 -14.64 -5.16 8.00
N VAL A 32 -15.01 -3.94 8.39
CA VAL A 32 -15.74 -3.02 7.51
C VAL A 32 -14.89 -2.70 6.27
N GLU A 33 -13.60 -2.46 6.45
CA GLU A 33 -12.67 -2.27 5.34
C GLU A 33 -12.58 -3.52 4.45
N ALA A 34 -12.55 -4.72 5.02
CA ALA A 34 -12.55 -5.97 4.24
C ALA A 34 -13.78 -6.07 3.33
N ILE A 35 -14.94 -5.70 3.86
CA ILE A 35 -16.21 -5.70 3.13
C ILE A 35 -16.19 -4.64 2.03
N ALA A 36 -15.70 -3.43 2.33
CA ALA A 36 -15.61 -2.34 1.37
C ALA A 36 -14.68 -2.71 0.20
N LEU A 37 -13.48 -3.22 0.49
CA LEU A 37 -12.51 -3.66 -0.53
C LEU A 37 -13.13 -4.72 -1.45
N ARG A 38 -13.80 -5.73 -0.92
CA ARG A 38 -14.45 -6.77 -1.74
C ARG A 38 -15.57 -6.24 -2.64
N ARG A 39 -16.26 -5.15 -2.26
CA ARG A 39 -17.36 -4.59 -3.04
C ARG A 39 -16.92 -3.54 -4.06
N LEU A 40 -15.88 -2.78 -3.74
CA LEU A 40 -15.46 -1.61 -4.51
C LEU A 40 -14.31 -1.93 -5.46
N LEU A 41 -13.43 -2.87 -5.11
CA LEU A 41 -12.33 -3.25 -5.99
C LEU A 41 -12.77 -4.25 -7.04
N GLN A 42 -12.12 -4.16 -8.20
CA GLN A 42 -12.19 -5.22 -9.20
C GLN A 42 -11.71 -6.56 -8.60
N PRO A 43 -12.28 -7.70 -9.04
CA PRO A 43 -11.93 -9.01 -8.48
C PRO A 43 -10.45 -9.39 -8.65
N GLY A 44 -9.75 -8.79 -9.61
CA GLY A 44 -8.35 -9.10 -9.92
C GLY A 44 -7.79 -8.30 -11.09
N GLY A 45 -6.58 -8.64 -11.51
CA GLY A 45 -5.87 -8.01 -12.63
C GLY A 45 -4.38 -8.33 -12.64
N ASP A 46 -3.65 -7.87 -13.66
CA ASP A 46 -2.22 -8.17 -13.78
C ASP A 46 -1.37 -7.43 -12.74
N LEU A 47 -1.76 -6.21 -12.39
CA LEU A 47 -0.99 -5.34 -11.51
C LEU A 47 -1.91 -4.48 -10.64
N LEU A 48 -1.63 -4.44 -9.34
CA LEU A 48 -2.20 -3.49 -8.39
C LEU A 48 -1.10 -2.57 -7.84
N LEU A 49 -1.39 -1.26 -7.77
CA LEU A 49 -0.58 -0.31 -7.00
C LEU A 49 -1.33 0.06 -5.71
N GLU A 50 -0.79 -0.37 -4.57
CA GLU A 50 -1.30 -0.05 -3.23
C GLU A 50 -0.52 1.17 -2.69
N ILE A 51 -1.15 2.34 -2.66
CA ILE A 51 -0.54 3.59 -2.18
C ILE A 51 -0.84 3.75 -0.69
N GLY A 52 0.20 3.96 0.12
CA GLY A 52 0.08 3.99 1.58
C GLY A 52 -0.13 2.59 2.14
N ALA A 53 0.61 1.60 1.61
CA ALA A 53 0.45 0.20 1.97
C ALA A 53 0.79 -0.10 3.44
N GLY A 54 1.54 0.80 4.11
CA GLY A 54 2.02 0.61 5.48
C GLY A 54 2.73 -0.73 5.64
N ALA A 55 2.50 -1.39 6.79
CA ALA A 55 2.95 -2.75 7.07
C ALA A 55 2.17 -3.85 6.31
N GLY A 56 1.49 -3.53 5.21
CA GLY A 56 0.87 -4.51 4.31
C GLY A 56 -0.34 -5.26 4.90
N ARG A 57 -1.11 -4.63 5.80
CA ARG A 57 -2.27 -5.27 6.47
C ARG A 57 -3.35 -5.71 5.47
N ASN A 58 -3.62 -4.89 4.46
CA ASN A 58 -4.66 -5.18 3.48
C ASN A 58 -4.17 -6.04 2.31
N THR A 59 -2.87 -6.08 2.04
CA THR A 59 -2.28 -6.76 0.90
C THR A 59 -2.75 -8.22 0.72
N PRO A 60 -2.89 -9.06 1.79
CA PRO A 60 -3.39 -10.43 1.65
C PRO A 60 -4.84 -10.54 1.12
N ARG A 61 -5.60 -9.44 1.12
CA ARG A 61 -6.98 -9.37 0.62
C ARG A 61 -7.05 -9.27 -0.91
N TYR A 62 -5.97 -8.88 -1.57
CA TYR A 62 -5.91 -8.64 -3.02
C TYR A 62 -5.55 -9.91 -3.82
N GLN A 63 -6.19 -11.03 -3.49
CA GLN A 63 -5.79 -12.35 -3.99
C GLN A 63 -5.89 -12.51 -5.51
N GLY A 64 -6.79 -11.78 -6.17
CA GLY A 64 -6.97 -11.86 -7.62
C GLY A 64 -5.95 -11.07 -8.45
N PHE A 65 -4.99 -10.40 -7.82
CA PHE A 65 -3.93 -9.68 -8.54
C PHE A 65 -2.66 -10.51 -8.66
N ASN A 66 -2.12 -10.58 -9.88
CA ASN A 66 -0.91 -11.35 -10.20
C ASN A 66 0.33 -10.73 -9.53
N ARG A 67 0.40 -9.40 -9.51
CA ARG A 67 1.49 -8.65 -8.90
C ARG A 67 0.97 -7.44 -8.15
N ILE A 68 1.57 -7.13 -7.01
CA ILE A 68 1.17 -6.01 -6.14
C ILE A 68 2.40 -5.17 -5.82
N VAL A 69 2.33 -3.88 -6.16
CA VAL A 69 3.32 -2.89 -5.79
C VAL A 69 2.84 -2.20 -4.51
N LEU A 70 3.54 -2.44 -3.41
CA LEU A 70 3.30 -1.79 -2.13
C LEU A 70 4.15 -0.52 -2.10
N LEU A 71 3.50 0.63 -2.15
CA LEU A 71 4.16 1.93 -2.05
C LEU A 71 3.85 2.55 -0.69
N ASP A 72 4.89 2.94 0.03
CA ASP A 72 4.75 3.74 1.23
C ASP A 72 5.88 4.77 1.32
N TYR A 73 5.65 5.85 2.06
CA TYR A 73 6.71 6.81 2.34
C TYR A 73 7.71 6.26 3.36
N SER A 74 7.20 5.52 4.36
CA SER A 74 8.02 4.97 5.42
C SER A 74 8.69 3.66 5.00
N LYS A 75 10.02 3.64 5.07
CA LYS A 75 10.84 2.44 4.90
C LYS A 75 10.60 1.46 6.03
N THR A 76 10.49 1.93 7.27
CA THR A 76 10.16 1.09 8.44
C THR A 76 8.86 0.30 8.22
N GLN A 77 7.81 0.95 7.70
CA GLN A 77 6.55 0.28 7.39
C GLN A 77 6.70 -0.79 6.30
N LEU A 78 7.46 -0.50 5.23
CA LEU A 78 7.71 -1.48 4.17
C LEU A 78 8.57 -2.65 4.64
N GLU A 79 9.49 -2.44 5.57
CA GLU A 79 10.26 -3.53 6.20
C GLU A 79 9.33 -4.46 6.98
N GLN A 80 8.41 -3.91 7.79
CA GLN A 80 7.37 -4.69 8.48
C GLN A 80 6.45 -5.41 7.47
N ALA A 81 6.08 -4.77 6.37
CA ALA A 81 5.29 -5.39 5.31
C ALA A 81 6.02 -6.59 4.69
N GLN A 82 7.33 -6.44 4.44
CA GLN A 82 8.16 -7.51 3.89
C GLN A 82 8.38 -8.66 4.88
N GLU A 83 8.49 -8.36 6.17
CA GLU A 83 8.50 -9.39 7.23
C GLU A 83 7.18 -10.17 7.27
N ARG A 84 6.05 -9.47 7.12
CA ARG A 84 4.70 -10.06 7.12
C ARG A 84 4.40 -10.88 5.87
N LEU A 85 4.76 -10.38 4.70
CA LEU A 85 4.32 -10.91 3.39
C LEU A 85 5.40 -11.75 2.69
N GLY A 86 6.66 -11.59 3.08
CA GLY A 86 7.81 -12.24 2.46
C GLY A 86 8.42 -11.42 1.33
N ARG A 87 9.19 -12.11 0.46
CA ARG A 87 9.90 -11.51 -0.69
C ARG A 87 9.58 -12.25 -2.00
N ASP A 88 8.37 -12.78 -2.09
CA ASP A 88 7.87 -13.44 -3.30
C ASP A 88 7.82 -12.44 -4.47
N GLU A 89 8.04 -12.91 -5.70
CA GLU A 89 8.02 -12.07 -6.92
C GLU A 89 6.68 -11.35 -7.14
N ARG A 90 5.62 -11.85 -6.51
CA ARG A 90 4.31 -11.21 -6.43
C ARG A 90 4.37 -9.81 -5.80
N TYR A 91 5.26 -9.57 -4.85
CA TYR A 91 5.31 -8.31 -4.09
C TYR A 91 6.49 -7.44 -4.50
N VAL A 92 6.23 -6.16 -4.75
CA VAL A 92 7.26 -5.16 -5.02
C VAL A 92 7.12 -4.04 -3.99
N TYR A 93 8.13 -3.85 -3.15
CA TYR A 93 8.14 -2.82 -2.10
C TYR A 93 8.84 -1.56 -2.61
N VAL A 94 8.16 -0.41 -2.54
CA VAL A 94 8.64 0.85 -3.10
C VAL A 94 8.52 1.95 -2.05
N ALA A 95 9.66 2.37 -1.49
CA ALA A 95 9.75 3.56 -0.65
C ALA A 95 9.69 4.82 -1.51
N ALA A 96 8.57 5.55 -1.50
CA ALA A 96 8.40 6.74 -2.33
C ALA A 96 7.35 7.73 -1.80
N ASN A 97 7.44 8.96 -2.29
CA ASN A 97 6.47 10.01 -2.00
C ASN A 97 5.26 9.93 -2.95
N ALA A 98 4.05 9.80 -2.42
CA ALA A 98 2.82 9.74 -3.22
C ALA A 98 2.56 11.01 -4.07
N TYR A 99 3.07 12.18 -3.65
CA TYR A 99 3.02 13.42 -4.44
C TYR A 99 3.99 13.41 -5.64
N ARG A 100 4.93 12.46 -5.68
CA ARG A 100 5.91 12.30 -6.76
C ARG A 100 6.19 10.81 -6.97
N LEU A 101 5.22 10.13 -7.60
CA LEU A 101 5.30 8.70 -7.87
C LEU A 101 6.53 8.38 -8.76
N PRO A 102 7.30 7.32 -8.44
CA PRO A 102 8.52 6.96 -9.16
C PRO A 102 8.22 6.08 -10.39
N PHE A 103 7.05 6.23 -10.99
CA PHE A 103 6.61 5.46 -12.14
C PHE A 103 6.63 6.35 -13.38
N VAL A 104 6.96 5.76 -14.52
CA VAL A 104 6.85 6.46 -15.81
C VAL A 104 5.39 6.79 -16.08
N GLU A 105 5.13 7.90 -16.77
CA GLU A 105 3.82 8.13 -17.36
C GLU A 105 3.49 6.93 -18.27
N ALA A 106 2.26 6.44 -18.19
CA ALA A 106 1.84 5.31 -19.00
C ALA A 106 2.13 5.64 -20.47
N CYS A 107 2.93 4.80 -21.15
CA CYS A 107 2.99 4.85 -22.61
C CYS A 107 1.56 4.68 -23.11
N SER A 108 1.05 5.69 -23.82
CA SER A 108 -0.24 5.62 -24.49
C SER A 108 -0.28 4.32 -25.28
N MET A 109 -1.17 3.40 -24.88
CA MET A 109 -1.46 2.22 -25.67
C MET A 109 -1.82 2.69 -27.08
N PRO A 110 -1.19 2.19 -28.15
CA PRO A 110 -1.70 2.46 -29.48
C PRO A 110 -3.17 2.04 -29.51
N SER A 111 -4.04 2.95 -29.98
CA SER A 111 -5.45 2.63 -30.18
C SER A 111 -5.57 1.39 -31.09
N PRO A 112 -6.54 0.49 -30.82
CA PRO A 112 -6.74 -0.72 -31.63
C PRO A 112 -7.02 -0.40 -33.09
#